data_AF-A0A556THD0-F1
#
_entry.id   AF-A0A556THD0-F1
#
_cell.length_a   1.000
_cell.length_b   1.000
_cell.length_c   1.000
_cell.angle_alpha   90.00
_cell.angle_beta   90.00
_cell.angle_gamma   90.00
#
_symmetry.space_group_name_H-M   'P 1'
#
loop_
_entity.id
_entity.type
_entity.pdbx_description
1 polymer ?
#
loop_
_entity_poly.entity_id
_entity_poly.type
_entity_poly.pdbx_seq_one_letter_code
_entity_poly.pdbx_strand_id
1 'polypeptide(L)' 'MDASEEAARGTFTCELCELSCAYTFYGRKPPNTRAIGFLEDCYGMRDPFTPDKDKFLILGSKCSLCNKTVCVGTVRLK' A
#
# COMPACT_ATOMS: atom_id res chain seq x y z
N MET A 1 21.37 16.71 -5.94
CA MET A 1 20.73 16.17 -4.73
C MET A 1 19.54 15.32 -5.14
N ASP A 2 19.48 14.12 -4.53
CA ASP A 2 18.36 13.18 -4.42
C ASP A 2 17.87 12.42 -5.67
N ALA A 3 18.72 11.51 -6.14
CA ALA A 3 18.26 10.28 -6.75
C ALA A 3 17.79 9.34 -5.61
N SER A 4 16.57 9.54 -5.10
CA SER A 4 15.96 8.53 -4.23
C SER A 4 15.64 7.32 -5.12
N GLU A 5 16.52 6.33 -5.04
CA GLU A 5 16.29 4.96 -5.47
C GLU A 5 14.83 4.57 -5.19
N GLU A 6 14.06 4.42 -6.26
CA GLU A 6 12.67 3.98 -6.23
C GLU A 6 12.61 2.45 -6.03
N ALA A 7 13.45 1.94 -5.13
CA ALA A 7 13.50 0.55 -4.75
C ALA A 7 12.33 0.25 -3.79
N ALA A 8 11.79 -0.96 -3.87
CA ALA A 8 10.82 -1.45 -2.91
C ALA A 8 11.30 -1.15 -1.48
N ARG A 9 10.53 -0.37 -0.70
CA ARG A 9 10.86 -0.09 0.72
C ARG A 9 10.81 -1.37 1.54
N GLY A 10 10.04 -2.35 1.09
CA GLY A 10 9.99 -3.69 1.64
C GLY A 10 8.93 -4.54 0.94
N THR A 11 8.64 -5.68 1.55
CA THR A 11 7.60 -6.61 1.09
C THR A 11 6.40 -6.52 2.02
N PHE A 12 5.23 -6.29 1.45
CA PHE A 12 3.93 -6.42 2.09
C PHE A 12 3.52 -7.88 1.98
N THR A 13 3.14 -8.51 3.09
CA THR A 13 2.62 -9.87 3.13
C THR A 13 1.30 -9.90 3.89
N CYS A 14 0.24 -10.37 3.22
CA CYS A 14 -1.07 -10.54 3.83
C CYS A 14 -1.11 -11.81 4.68
N GLU A 15 -1.51 -11.70 5.93
CA GLU A 15 -1.63 -12.85 6.85
C GLU A 15 -2.87 -13.73 6.60
N LEU A 16 -3.83 -13.27 5.78
CA LEU A 16 -5.05 -14.02 5.49
C LEU A 16 -4.99 -14.83 4.20
N CYS A 17 -4.29 -14.31 3.18
CA CYS A 17 -4.21 -14.92 1.86
C CYS A 17 -2.77 -15.13 1.37
N GLU A 18 -1.77 -14.83 2.21
CA GLU A 18 -0.33 -15.00 1.95
C GLU A 18 0.18 -14.18 0.75
N LEU A 19 -0.63 -13.23 0.25
CA LEU A 19 -0.26 -12.35 -0.85
C LEU A 19 0.95 -11.51 -0.46
N SER A 20 2.03 -11.70 -1.19
CA SER A 20 3.30 -11.02 -0.97
C SER A 20 3.63 -10.12 -2.16
N CYS A 21 3.81 -8.81 -1.92
CA CYS A 21 4.08 -7.82 -2.96
C CYS A 21 5.05 -6.76 -2.45
N ALA A 22 5.92 -6.26 -3.32
CA ALA A 22 6.80 -5.14 -2.99
C ALA A 22 6.01 -3.84 -2.81
N TYR A 23 6.21 -3.09 -1.73
CA TYR A 23 5.59 -1.78 -1.54
C TYR A 23 6.65 -0.67 -1.60
N THR A 24 6.28 0.47 -2.14
CA THR A 24 7.17 1.66 -2.25
C THR A 24 6.74 2.79 -1.33
N PHE A 25 5.53 2.70 -0.76
CA PHE A 25 4.97 3.70 0.13
C PHE A 25 4.26 3.02 1.32
N TYR A 26 4.47 3.55 2.52
CA TYR A 26 3.71 3.18 3.71
C TYR A 26 3.32 4.45 4.46
N GLY A 27 2.03 4.63 4.69
CA GLY A 27 1.54 5.73 5.52
C GLY A 27 0.10 6.15 5.22
N ARG A 28 -0.37 7.08 6.04
CA ARG A 28 -1.76 7.57 6.06
C ARG A 28 -2.07 8.65 5.01
N LYS A 29 -1.04 9.32 4.47
CA LYS A 29 -1.20 10.48 3.59
C LYS A 29 -0.44 10.27 2.28
N PRO A 30 -1.13 9.99 1.16
CA PRO A 30 -0.52 10.06 -0.15
C PRO A 30 0.05 11.47 -0.34
N PRO A 31 1.29 11.61 -0.85
CA PRO A 31 1.93 12.92 -0.99
C PRO A 31 1.16 13.92 -1.88
N ASN A 32 0.17 13.47 -2.66
CA ASN A 32 -0.54 14.32 -3.63
C ASN A 32 -2.05 14.57 -3.41
N THR A 33 -2.63 14.20 -2.27
CA THR A 33 -4.06 14.47 -2.01
C THR A 33 -4.23 15.48 -0.87
N ARG A 34 -4.55 16.74 -1.19
CA ARG A 34 -4.67 17.85 -0.21
C ARG A 34 -5.84 17.72 0.78
N ALA A 35 -6.77 16.77 0.61
CA ALA A 35 -8.02 16.75 1.39
C ALA A 35 -8.53 15.38 1.87
N ILE A 36 -7.85 14.27 1.56
CA ILE A 36 -8.31 12.93 1.96
C ILE A 36 -7.14 12.18 2.58
N GLY A 37 -7.15 12.11 3.92
CA GLY A 37 -6.26 11.22 4.68
C GLY A 37 -6.97 9.90 4.90
N PHE A 38 -6.26 8.79 4.75
CA PHE A 38 -6.80 7.50 5.19
C PHE A 38 -6.98 7.54 6.72
N LEU A 39 -7.86 6.72 7.28
CA LEU A 39 -8.00 6.62 8.73
C LEU A 39 -6.85 5.80 9.35
N GLU A 40 -6.21 4.95 8.56
CA GLU A 40 -5.16 4.01 8.95
C GLU A 40 -3.93 4.15 8.04
N ASP A 41 -2.78 3.61 8.48
CA ASP A 41 -1.60 3.50 7.62
C ASP A 41 -1.81 2.40 6.57
N CYS A 42 -1.60 2.74 5.31
CA CYS A 42 -1.76 1.82 4.19
C CYS A 42 -0.43 1.52 3.51
N TYR A 43 -0.29 0.28 3.01
CA TYR A 43 0.79 -0.14 2.14
C TYR A 43 0.39 0.16 0.69
N GLY A 44 1.19 0.98 0.02
CA GLY A 44 0.98 1.36 -1.37
C GLY A 44 2.21 1.09 -2.23
N MET A 45 1.98 0.88 -3.51
CA MET A 45 3.00 0.93 -4.55
C MET A 45 2.59 1.92 -5.65
N ARG A 46 3.53 2.36 -6.48
CA ARG A 46 3.16 3.03 -7.72
C ARG A 46 2.51 2.05 -8.67
N ASP A 47 1.54 2.51 -9.45
CA ASP A 47 0.88 1.67 -10.43
C ASP A 47 1.86 1.32 -11.57
N PRO A 48 2.24 0.04 -11.76
CA PRO A 48 3.22 -0.34 -12.78
C PRO A 48 2.66 -0.24 -14.21
N PHE A 49 1.34 -0.06 -14.37
CA PHE A 49 0.69 0.07 -15.67
C PHE A 49 0.54 1.52 -16.12
N THR A 50 0.73 2.48 -15.20
CA THR A 50 0.61 3.90 -15.50
C THR A 50 1.98 4.57 -15.40
N PRO A 51 2.46 5.24 -16.46
CA PRO A 51 3.71 6.03 -16.40
C PRO A 51 3.57 7.30 -15.52
N ASP A 52 2.37 7.59 -15.04
CA ASP A 52 2.02 8.76 -14.25
C ASP A 52 2.40 8.53 -12.78
N LYS A 53 3.39 9.28 -12.30
CA LYS A 53 3.98 9.13 -10.95
C LYS A 53 3.01 9.49 -9.82
N ASP A 54 1.86 10.05 -10.16
CA ASP A 54 0.82 10.49 -9.24
C ASP A 54 -0.17 9.38 -8.87
N LYS A 55 -0.18 8.27 -9.64
CA LYS A 55 -1.07 7.13 -9.37
C LYS A 55 -0.39 6.10 -8.48
N PHE A 56 -1.08 5.76 -7.40
CA PHE A 56 -0.67 4.73 -6.45
C PHE A 56 -1.75 3.66 -6.32
N LEU A 57 -1.30 2.43 -6.13
CA LEU A 57 -2.13 1.25 -5.89
C LEU A 57 -1.98 0.83 -4.44
N ILE A 58 -3.10 0.70 -3.73
CA ILE A 58 -3.11 0.25 -2.33
C ILE A 58 -3.12 -1.28 -2.31
N LEU A 59 -2.16 -1.86 -1.61
CA LEU A 59 -2.04 -3.30 -1.42
C LEU A 59 -2.88 -3.78 -0.24
N GLY A 60 -2.86 -3.00 0.86
CA GLY A 60 -3.47 -3.40 2.13
C GLY A 60 -3.22 -2.40 3.25
N SER A 61 -3.69 -2.75 4.44
CA SER A 61 -3.47 -2.01 5.69
C SER A 61 -3.29 -2.98 6.85
N LYS A 62 -2.92 -2.44 8.02
CA LYS A 62 -3.05 -3.18 9.28
C LYS A 62 -4.47 -3.07 9.79
N CYS A 63 -5.10 -4.19 10.10
CA CYS A 63 -6.44 -4.20 10.69
C CYS A 63 -6.40 -3.62 12.11
N SER A 64 -7.09 -2.51 12.37
CA SER A 64 -7.17 -1.90 13.71
C SER A 64 -7.69 -2.83 14.81
N LEU A 65 -8.43 -3.87 14.48
CA LEU A 65 -9.02 -4.78 15.48
C LEU A 65 -8.04 -5.86 15.96
N CYS A 66 -7.20 -6.38 15.06
CA CYS A 66 -6.32 -7.52 15.34
C CYS A 66 -4.84 -7.26 15.04
N ASN A 67 -4.49 -6.06 14.59
CA ASN A 67 -3.16 -5.64 14.15
C ASN A 67 -2.52 -6.49 13.05
N LYS A 68 -3.32 -7.36 12.40
CA LYS A 68 -2.85 -8.21 11.31
C LYS A 68 -2.75 -7.43 10.01
N THR A 69 -1.73 -7.76 9.22
CA THR A 69 -1.53 -7.16 7.90
C THR A 69 -2.45 -7.84 6.90
N VAL A 70 -3.39 -7.09 6.33
CA VAL A 70 -4.44 -7.61 5.46
C VAL A 70 -4.52 -6.84 4.15
N CYS A 71 -4.71 -7.54 3.04
CA CYS A 71 -4.85 -6.91 1.73
C CYS A 71 -6.25 -6.33 1.54
N VAL A 72 -6.40 -5.35 0.65
CA VAL A 72 -7.71 -4.80 0.25
C VAL A 72 -8.54 -5.76 -0.62
N GLY A 73 -7.97 -6.91 -1.00
CA GLY A 73 -8.64 -7.96 -1.77
C GLY A 73 -9.90 -8.43 -1.05
N THR A 74 -11.03 -8.41 -1.78
CA THR A 74 -12.34 -8.81 -1.30
C THR A 74 -12.27 -10.16 -0.60
N VAL A 75 -12.90 -10.24 0.58
CA VAL A 75 -13.20 -11.50 1.29
C VAL A 75 -13.49 -12.59 0.26
N ARG A 76 -12.74 -13.71 0.32
CA ARG A 76 -13.09 -14.90 -0.45
C ARG A 76 -14.49 -15.29 -0.01
N LEU A 77 -15.51 -14.90 -0.78
CA LEU A 77 -16.82 -15.53 -0.75
C LEU A 77 -16.58 -16.98 -1.13
N LYS A 78 -16.56 -17.84 -0.12
CA LYS A 78 -16.72 -19.28 -0.30
C LYS A 78 -18.16 -19.57 -0.72
#